data_AF-A0A8S8XL24-F1
#
_entry.id   AF-A0A8S8XL24-F1
#
_cell.length_a   1.000
_cell.length_b   1.000
_cell.length_c   1.000
_cell.angle_alpha   90.00
_cell.angle_beta   90.00
_cell.angle_gamma   90.00
#
_symmetry.space_group_name_H-M   'P 1'
#
loop_
_entity.id
_entity.type
_entity.pdbx_description
1 polymer ?
#
loop_
_entity_poly.entity_id
_entity_poly.type
_entity_poly.pdbx_seq_one_letter_code
_entity_poly.pdbx_strand_id
1 'polypeptide(L)'
;MIIRNTIDEAKTGLNFVDFENAFGYEYIYFVGGNPQAKYAALVFDGPRTNANGMTFTNSNTSNIFLTNLANPTISDSTFTLGVDAYSLGKRSAIDALGAGAGISDPVLISGSSFTGDSEGSCGNSGSGIQMIYADNSYISIDDISITDNGYGAFFKQSSGSITNSVININCAAVNTNGFKQTGSI
;
A
#
# COMPACT_ATOMS: atom_id res chain seq x y z
N MET A 1 2.36 -0.92 14.18
CA MET A 1 1.03 -0.79 14.83
C MET A 1 0.02 -1.60 14.03
N ILE A 2 -1.04 -2.13 14.64
CA ILE A 2 -2.14 -2.80 13.92
C ILE A 2 -3.48 -2.18 14.32
N ILE A 3 -4.30 -1.90 13.33
CA ILE A 3 -5.71 -1.54 13.47
C ILE A 3 -6.54 -2.73 13.02
N ARG A 4 -7.39 -3.24 13.92
CA ARG A 4 -8.31 -4.34 13.65
C ARG A 4 -9.76 -3.86 13.73
N ASN A 5 -10.66 -4.59 13.10
CA ASN A 5 -12.10 -4.34 13.14
C ASN A 5 -12.79 -4.50 14.52
N THR A 6 -12.02 -4.79 15.58
CA THR A 6 -12.53 -4.82 16.96
C THR A 6 -12.64 -3.43 17.59
N ILE A 7 -12.12 -2.39 16.92
CA ILE A 7 -12.28 -1.00 17.37
C ILE A 7 -13.65 -0.46 16.99
N ASP A 8 -14.08 0.62 17.65
CA ASP A 8 -15.23 1.40 17.19
C ASP A 8 -14.83 2.23 15.97
N GLU A 9 -15.00 1.66 14.78
CA GLU A 9 -14.61 2.24 13.49
C GLU A 9 -15.32 3.56 13.17
N ALA A 10 -16.52 3.76 13.72
CA ALA A 10 -17.28 5.00 13.55
C ALA A 10 -16.70 6.17 14.36
N LYS A 11 -15.89 5.88 15.39
CA LYS A 11 -15.31 6.89 16.29
C LYS A 11 -13.79 6.96 16.26
N THR A 12 -13.15 5.97 15.65
CA THR A 12 -11.70 5.81 15.69
C THR A 12 -11.11 6.02 14.29
N GLY A 13 -10.18 6.95 14.19
CA GLY A 13 -9.39 7.21 12.99
C GLY A 13 -8.00 7.72 13.34
N LEU A 14 -7.17 7.86 12.33
CA LEU A 14 -5.84 8.46 12.43
C LEU A 14 -5.89 9.85 11.79
N ASN A 15 -5.29 10.84 12.45
CA ASN A 15 -5.24 12.20 11.91
C ASN A 15 -3.89 12.84 12.26
N PHE A 16 -3.12 13.22 11.25
CA PHE A 16 -1.79 13.84 11.39
C PHE A 16 -0.83 13.01 12.26
N VAL A 17 -0.71 11.72 11.94
CA VAL A 17 0.16 10.78 12.67
C VAL A 17 1.47 10.60 11.91
N ASP A 18 2.58 10.82 12.61
CA ASP A 18 3.93 10.66 12.06
C ASP A 18 4.56 9.34 12.52
N PHE A 19 5.05 8.56 11.55
CA PHE A 19 5.79 7.32 11.75
C PHE A 19 7.26 7.53 11.36
N GLU A 20 8.12 7.67 12.36
CA GLU A 20 9.56 7.88 12.16
C GLU A 20 10.36 6.63 12.54
N ASN A 21 11.33 6.26 11.70
CA ASN A 21 12.26 5.15 11.96
C ASN A 21 11.54 3.83 12.28
N ALA A 22 10.37 3.62 11.66
CA ALA A 22 9.53 2.47 11.95
C ALA A 22 10.19 1.19 11.41
N PHE A 23 10.58 0.30 12.33
CA PHE A 23 11.13 -1.02 12.02
C PHE A 23 10.08 -1.94 11.37
N GLY A 24 8.81 -1.75 11.74
CA GLY A 24 7.68 -2.53 11.25
C GLY A 24 7.15 -3.54 12.26
N TYR A 25 5.86 -3.82 12.15
CA TYR A 25 5.21 -4.94 12.81
C TYR A 25 5.21 -6.16 11.87
N GLU A 26 5.65 -7.31 12.36
CA GLU A 26 5.56 -8.58 11.64
C GLU A 26 4.14 -9.12 11.68
N TYR A 27 3.49 -9.14 10.52
CA TYR A 27 2.19 -9.74 10.30
C TYR A 27 2.34 -11.03 9.51
N ILE A 28 1.78 -12.12 10.02
CA ILE A 28 1.75 -13.40 9.31
C ILE A 28 0.51 -13.46 8.43
N TYR A 29 0.72 -13.28 7.13
CA TYR A 29 -0.30 -13.41 6.12
C TYR A 29 -0.29 -14.82 5.53
N PHE A 30 -1.46 -15.44 5.38
CA PHE A 30 -1.57 -16.79 4.85
C PHE A 30 -1.99 -16.76 3.38
N VAL A 31 -1.17 -17.34 2.51
CA VAL A 31 -1.52 -17.61 1.11
C VAL A 31 -1.83 -19.11 1.01
N GLY A 32 -3.12 -19.45 1.02
CA GLY A 32 -3.56 -20.83 1.19
C GLY A 32 -3.12 -21.36 2.56
N GLY A 33 -2.34 -22.45 2.59
CA GLY A 33 -1.80 -23.04 3.82
C GLY A 33 -0.41 -22.54 4.25
N ASN A 34 0.24 -21.68 3.46
CA ASN A 34 1.62 -21.27 3.72
C ASN A 34 1.67 -19.89 4.42
N PRO A 35 2.29 -19.81 5.62
CA PRO A 35 2.51 -18.53 6.27
C PRO A 35 3.56 -17.72 5.51
N GLN A 36 3.33 -16.42 5.37
CA GLN A 36 4.23 -15.45 4.77
C GLN A 36 4.36 -14.25 5.71
N ALA A 37 5.58 -13.94 6.13
CA ALA A 37 5.83 -12.77 6.95
C ALA A 37 5.77 -11.49 6.09
N LYS A 38 4.96 -10.54 6.53
CA LYS A 38 4.88 -9.18 6.00
C LYS A 38 5.26 -8.22 7.11
N TYR A 39 5.95 -7.16 6.76
CA TYR A 39 6.37 -6.15 7.72
C TYR A 39 5.75 -4.83 7.28
N ALA A 40 5.18 -4.06 8.21
CA ALA A 40 4.75 -2.70 7.92
C ALA A 40 4.72 -1.81 9.17
N ALA A 41 4.94 -0.51 8.99
CA ALA A 41 4.83 0.46 10.09
C ALA A 41 3.40 0.47 10.68
N LEU A 42 2.41 0.43 9.80
CA LEU A 42 0.99 0.35 10.13
C LEU A 42 0.31 -0.78 9.37
N VAL A 43 -0.48 -1.60 10.06
CA VAL A 43 -1.28 -2.68 9.47
C VAL A 43 -2.76 -2.38 9.68
N PHE A 44 -3.56 -2.45 8.61
CA PHE A 44 -5.02 -2.51 8.67
C PHE A 44 -5.47 -3.95 8.38
N ASP A 45 -6.02 -4.60 9.40
CA ASP A 45 -6.49 -5.99 9.35
C ASP A 45 -8.02 -6.03 9.52
N GLY A 46 -8.70 -5.89 8.38
CA GLY A 46 -10.16 -5.86 8.25
C GLY A 46 -10.94 -4.58 8.58
N PRO A 47 -10.39 -3.47 9.12
CA PRO A 47 -11.24 -2.36 9.53
C PRO A 47 -11.69 -1.48 8.36
N ARG A 48 -12.83 -0.80 8.55
CA ARG A 48 -13.28 0.33 7.72
C ARG A 48 -13.12 1.65 8.47
N THR A 49 -11.94 2.25 8.40
CA THR A 49 -11.62 3.48 9.15
C THR A 49 -11.12 4.62 8.26
N ASN A 50 -10.89 5.78 8.87
CA ASN A 50 -10.29 6.94 8.20
C ASN A 50 -8.88 7.17 8.72
N ALA A 51 -7.96 7.49 7.81
CA ALA A 51 -6.60 7.87 8.11
C ALA A 51 -6.20 9.07 7.25
N ASN A 52 -6.02 10.21 7.91
CA ASN A 52 -5.79 11.49 7.25
C ASN A 52 -4.43 12.07 7.66
N GLY A 53 -3.69 12.64 6.70
CA GLY A 53 -2.49 13.40 7.04
C GLY A 53 -1.34 12.58 7.60
N MET A 54 -1.24 11.27 7.30
CA MET A 54 -0.16 10.46 7.85
C MET A 54 1.17 10.75 7.15
N THR A 55 2.26 10.80 7.91
CA THR A 55 3.61 10.94 7.35
C THR A 55 4.46 9.74 7.73
N PHE A 56 5.23 9.22 6.79
CA PHE A 56 6.19 8.16 7.06
C PHE A 56 7.60 8.61 6.67
N THR A 57 8.54 8.50 7.60
CA THR A 57 9.93 8.90 7.40
C THR A 57 10.87 7.79 7.83
N ASN A 58 11.80 7.44 6.94
CA ASN A 58 12.83 6.42 7.20
C ASN A 58 12.25 5.09 7.72
N SER A 59 11.21 4.56 7.08
CA SER A 59 10.68 3.24 7.44
C SER A 59 11.50 2.14 6.79
N ASN A 60 11.89 1.14 7.59
CA ASN A 60 12.63 -0.03 7.10
C ASN A 60 11.74 -1.03 6.36
N THR A 61 10.46 -0.71 6.18
CA THR A 61 9.43 -1.64 5.73
C THR A 61 8.33 -0.91 4.99
N SER A 62 7.31 -1.61 4.50
CA SER A 62 6.11 -0.99 3.94
C SER A 62 5.51 0.02 4.93
N ASN A 63 5.09 1.20 4.48
CA ASN A 63 4.44 2.17 5.37
C ASN A 63 3.13 1.58 5.89
N ILE A 64 2.32 1.06 4.96
CA ILE A 64 1.02 0.47 5.25
C ILE A 64 0.94 -0.92 4.65
N PHE A 65 0.40 -1.85 5.43
CA PHE A 65 -0.07 -3.14 4.96
C PHE A 65 -1.58 -3.28 5.21
N LEU A 66 -2.34 -3.60 4.16
CA LEU A 66 -3.80 -3.78 4.20
C LEU A 66 -4.15 -5.23 3.87
N THR A 67 -5.02 -5.84 4.68
CA THR A 67 -5.44 -7.24 4.51
C THR A 67 -6.85 -7.48 5.05
N ASN A 68 -7.38 -8.68 4.80
CA ASN A 68 -8.61 -9.18 5.40
C ASN A 68 -9.83 -8.28 5.10
N LEU A 69 -9.93 -7.84 3.85
CA LEU A 69 -10.97 -6.93 3.34
C LEU A 69 -10.93 -5.52 3.95
N ALA A 70 -9.84 -5.13 4.63
CA ALA A 70 -9.66 -3.76 5.11
C ALA A 70 -9.88 -2.77 3.96
N ASN A 71 -10.74 -1.79 4.19
CA ASN A 71 -11.16 -0.80 3.21
C ASN A 71 -11.17 0.62 3.80
N PRO A 72 -10.05 1.08 4.39
CA PRO A 72 -9.99 2.43 4.94
C PRO A 72 -10.02 3.49 3.84
N THR A 73 -10.39 4.70 4.24
CA THR A 73 -10.11 5.92 3.48
C THR A 73 -8.82 6.54 3.98
N ILE A 74 -7.83 6.62 3.09
CA ILE A 74 -6.52 7.21 3.32
C ILE A 74 -6.45 8.51 2.51
N SER A 75 -6.26 9.64 3.19
CA SER A 75 -6.24 10.97 2.55
C SER A 75 -5.03 11.79 2.98
N ASP A 76 -4.62 12.72 2.12
CA ASP A 76 -3.68 13.80 2.40
C ASP A 76 -2.37 13.33 3.06
N SER A 77 -1.91 12.12 2.73
CA SER A 77 -0.81 11.43 3.40
C SER A 77 0.47 11.45 2.56
N THR A 78 1.62 11.37 3.23
CA THR A 78 2.95 11.36 2.61
C THR A 78 3.66 10.04 2.90
N PHE A 79 4.03 9.34 1.83
CA PHE A 79 4.61 8.02 1.86
C PHE A 79 6.03 8.02 1.29
N THR A 80 6.88 7.14 1.82
CA THR A 80 8.22 6.90 1.31
C THR A 80 8.41 5.43 1.02
N LEU A 81 9.25 5.09 0.05
CA LEU A 81 9.64 3.69 -0.15
C LEU A 81 10.18 3.10 1.16
N GLY A 82 9.80 1.86 1.45
CA GLY A 82 10.38 1.12 2.57
C GLY A 82 11.80 0.73 2.22
N VAL A 83 12.78 1.16 3.02
CA VAL A 83 14.20 0.89 2.78
C VAL A 83 14.81 0.22 4.00
N ASP A 84 14.92 -1.11 3.96
CA ASP A 84 15.71 -1.82 4.97
C ASP A 84 17.19 -1.79 4.58
N ALA A 85 18.01 -1.09 5.37
CA ALA A 85 19.46 -1.07 5.21
C ALA A 85 20.14 -2.40 5.56
N TYR A 86 19.40 -3.36 6.14
CA TYR A 86 19.95 -4.63 6.61
C TYR A 86 19.70 -5.80 5.63
N SER A 87 18.52 -6.44 5.66
CA SER A 87 18.37 -7.80 5.10
C SER A 87 17.08 -8.08 4.34
N LEU A 88 16.00 -7.34 4.60
CA LEU A 88 14.69 -7.54 3.97
C LEU A 88 14.63 -6.92 2.57
N GLY A 89 15.50 -5.96 2.30
CA GLY A 89 15.55 -5.17 1.08
C GLY A 89 14.42 -4.14 1.00
N LYS A 90 14.26 -3.54 -0.17
CA LYS A 90 13.23 -2.53 -0.42
C LYS A 90 11.81 -3.13 -0.35
N ARG A 91 10.84 -2.31 0.05
CA ARG A 91 9.42 -2.66 0.18
C ARG A 91 8.53 -1.54 -0.36
N SER A 92 7.40 -1.92 -0.93
CA SER A 92 6.39 -0.97 -1.40
C SER A 92 5.91 -0.09 -0.26
N ALA A 93 5.63 1.18 -0.52
CA ALA A 93 5.02 2.06 0.47
C ALA A 93 3.68 1.49 0.97
N ILE A 94 2.86 1.00 0.04
CA ILE A 94 1.59 0.35 0.35
C ILE A 94 1.60 -1.07 -0.21
N ASP A 95 1.37 -2.04 0.67
CA ASP A 95 1.04 -3.42 0.31
C ASP A 95 -0.45 -3.68 0.63
N ALA A 96 -1.25 -4.07 -0.35
CA ALA A 96 -2.65 -4.44 -0.20
C ALA A 96 -2.86 -5.90 -0.65
N LEU A 97 -3.20 -6.81 0.26
CA LEU A 97 -3.36 -8.23 -0.03
C LEU A 97 -4.74 -8.70 0.43
N GLY A 98 -5.65 -8.97 -0.50
CA GLY A 98 -7.04 -9.25 -0.12
C GLY A 98 -7.73 -8.07 0.56
N ALA A 99 -7.37 -6.84 0.20
CA ALA A 99 -7.94 -5.62 0.77
C ALA A 99 -9.09 -5.08 -0.09
N GLY A 100 -9.94 -4.25 0.50
CA GLY A 100 -11.18 -3.78 -0.13
C GLY A 100 -12.27 -4.84 -0.07
N ALA A 101 -13.46 -4.45 0.39
CA ALA A 101 -14.59 -5.35 0.58
C ALA A 101 -15.43 -5.58 -0.71
N GLY A 102 -15.00 -5.02 -1.83
CA GLY A 102 -15.64 -5.14 -3.14
C GLY A 102 -15.46 -3.87 -3.98
N ILE A 103 -15.96 -3.88 -5.21
CA ILE A 103 -15.85 -2.69 -6.11
C ILE A 103 -16.63 -1.48 -5.56
N SER A 104 -17.65 -1.71 -4.75
CA SER A 104 -18.45 -0.66 -4.09
C SER A 104 -17.83 -0.17 -2.77
N ASP A 105 -16.87 -0.91 -2.22
CA ASP A 105 -16.19 -0.59 -0.96
C ASP A 105 -14.67 -0.88 -1.06
N PRO A 106 -13.96 -0.24 -2.02
CA PRO A 106 -12.52 -0.43 -2.18
C PRO A 106 -11.72 0.26 -1.06
N VAL A 107 -10.43 -0.06 -0.95
CA VAL A 107 -9.48 0.85 -0.27
C VAL A 107 -9.45 2.16 -1.05
N LEU A 108 -9.61 3.29 -0.36
CA LEU A 108 -9.54 4.61 -0.96
C LEU A 108 -8.23 5.29 -0.59
N ILE A 109 -7.47 5.77 -1.57
CA ILE A 109 -6.25 6.56 -1.38
C ILE A 109 -6.40 7.85 -2.17
N SER A 110 -6.31 9.00 -1.50
CA SER A 110 -6.53 10.31 -2.14
C SER A 110 -5.60 11.41 -1.65
N GLY A 111 -5.35 12.43 -2.47
CA GLY A 111 -4.62 13.65 -2.09
C GLY A 111 -3.20 13.39 -1.58
N SER A 112 -2.60 12.25 -1.92
CA SER A 112 -1.43 11.71 -1.23
C SER A 112 -0.17 11.75 -2.12
N SER A 113 0.99 11.84 -1.50
CA SER A 113 2.28 11.85 -2.21
C SER A 113 3.15 10.65 -1.83
N PHE A 114 3.90 10.16 -2.80
CA PHE A 114 4.78 9.00 -2.67
C PHE A 114 6.16 9.34 -3.24
N THR A 115 7.19 9.25 -2.42
CA THR A 115 8.60 9.42 -2.85
C THR A 115 9.34 8.09 -2.76
N GLY A 116 9.93 7.66 -3.87
CA GLY A 116 10.67 6.40 -3.94
C GLY A 116 12.17 6.52 -3.68
N ASP A 117 12.93 5.64 -4.35
CA ASP A 117 14.39 5.78 -4.52
C ASP A 117 14.72 6.28 -5.94
N SER A 118 15.42 7.42 -6.04
CA SER A 118 15.86 8.03 -7.29
C SER A 118 16.74 7.13 -8.15
N GLU A 119 17.44 6.16 -7.54
CA GLU A 119 18.27 5.18 -8.23
C GLU A 119 17.48 3.93 -8.69
N GLY A 120 16.16 3.93 -8.49
CA GLY A 120 15.25 2.89 -8.94
C GLY A 120 15.28 2.73 -10.47
N SER A 121 15.60 1.52 -10.94
CA SER A 121 15.84 1.23 -12.37
C SER A 121 15.15 -0.05 -12.84
N CYS A 122 15.11 -0.22 -14.17
CA CYS A 122 14.35 -1.27 -14.84
C CYS A 122 15.13 -2.59 -14.95
N GLY A 123 14.41 -3.72 -14.96
CA GLY A 123 14.98 -5.06 -15.18
C GLY A 123 15.16 -5.91 -13.92
N ASN A 124 15.57 -7.18 -14.13
CA ASN A 124 15.70 -8.20 -13.06
C ASN A 124 16.87 -7.95 -12.09
N SER A 125 17.82 -7.10 -12.50
CA SER A 125 18.93 -6.61 -11.67
C SER A 125 18.69 -5.20 -11.14
N GLY A 126 17.59 -4.55 -11.56
CA GLY A 126 17.21 -3.22 -11.12
C GLY A 126 16.62 -3.29 -9.72
N SER A 127 17.10 -2.43 -8.83
CA SER A 127 16.60 -2.29 -7.45
C SER A 127 15.19 -1.68 -7.38
N GLY A 128 14.52 -1.50 -8.52
CA GLY A 128 13.20 -0.91 -8.63
C GLY A 128 12.12 -1.86 -8.10
N ILE A 129 11.34 -1.37 -7.16
CA ILE A 129 10.10 -2.00 -6.66
C ILE A 129 8.95 -1.02 -6.89
N GLN A 130 7.71 -1.49 -7.00
CA GLN A 130 6.54 -0.62 -7.04
C GLN A 130 6.33 0.13 -5.72
N MET A 131 5.79 1.35 -5.77
CA MET A 131 5.35 2.09 -4.58
C MET A 131 4.05 1.52 -4.01
N ILE A 132 3.12 1.11 -4.87
CA ILE A 132 1.84 0.52 -4.48
C ILE A 132 1.78 -0.89 -5.05
N TYR A 133 1.64 -1.89 -4.19
CA TYR A 133 1.40 -3.27 -4.56
C TYR A 133 0.01 -3.70 -4.10
N ALA A 134 -0.79 -4.24 -5.01
CA ALA A 134 -2.10 -4.79 -4.70
C ALA A 134 -2.23 -6.20 -5.29
N ASP A 135 -2.59 -7.19 -4.47
CA ASP A 135 -2.91 -8.56 -4.88
C ASP A 135 -4.31 -8.93 -4.40
N ASN A 136 -5.14 -9.47 -5.30
CA ASN A 136 -6.53 -9.87 -5.03
C ASN A 136 -7.33 -8.79 -4.25
N SER A 137 -7.19 -7.52 -4.64
CA SER A 137 -7.72 -6.40 -3.87
C SER A 137 -8.60 -5.47 -4.70
N TYR A 138 -9.48 -4.73 -4.03
CA TYR A 138 -10.24 -3.62 -4.59
C TYR A 138 -9.66 -2.30 -4.10
N ILE A 139 -9.11 -1.48 -5.00
CA ILE A 139 -8.37 -0.26 -4.64
C ILE A 139 -8.69 0.88 -5.61
N SER A 140 -9.02 2.04 -5.06
CA SER A 140 -9.34 3.24 -5.81
C SER A 140 -8.43 4.37 -5.36
N ILE A 141 -7.73 4.94 -6.34
CA ILE A 141 -6.67 5.92 -6.16
C ILE A 141 -7.10 7.19 -6.89
N ASP A 142 -7.05 8.32 -6.21
CA ASP A 142 -7.41 9.62 -6.78
C ASP A 142 -6.41 10.69 -6.36
N ASP A 143 -6.07 11.62 -7.26
CA ASP A 143 -5.24 12.79 -6.90
C ASP A 143 -3.95 12.44 -6.11
N ILE A 144 -3.21 11.42 -6.59
CA ILE A 144 -1.91 11.08 -5.99
C ILE A 144 -0.75 11.54 -6.87
N SER A 145 0.39 11.76 -6.24
CA SER A 145 1.68 11.93 -6.92
C SER A 145 2.65 10.82 -6.54
N ILE A 146 3.31 10.21 -7.52
CA ILE A 146 4.41 9.27 -7.30
C ILE A 146 5.64 9.75 -8.05
N THR A 147 6.74 9.96 -7.34
CA THR A 147 8.02 10.39 -7.91
C THR A 147 9.19 9.51 -7.47
N ASP A 148 10.31 9.67 -8.17
CA ASP A 148 11.63 9.15 -7.79
C ASP A 148 11.63 7.65 -7.51
N ASN A 149 11.15 6.83 -8.44
CA ASN A 149 11.20 5.38 -8.26
C ASN A 149 11.35 4.62 -9.57
N GLY A 150 11.68 3.32 -9.45
CA GLY A 150 11.65 2.40 -10.58
C GLY A 150 10.23 2.18 -11.10
N TYR A 151 9.29 1.74 -10.25
CA TYR A 151 7.94 1.39 -10.67
C TYR A 151 6.88 2.13 -9.82
N GLY A 152 5.73 2.45 -10.44
CA GLY A 152 4.65 3.16 -9.76
C GLY A 152 3.75 2.21 -8.97
N ALA A 153 2.75 1.64 -9.62
CA ALA A 153 1.80 0.71 -9.02
C ALA A 153 1.76 -0.65 -9.74
N PHE A 154 1.61 -1.74 -9.00
CA PHE A 154 1.46 -3.09 -9.52
C PHE A 154 0.17 -3.73 -8.98
N PHE A 155 -0.72 -4.11 -9.90
CA PHE A 155 -2.01 -4.71 -9.59
C PHE A 155 -2.06 -6.16 -10.08
N LYS A 156 -2.06 -7.10 -9.16
CA LYS A 156 -2.23 -8.52 -9.44
C LYS A 156 -3.64 -8.97 -9.05
N GLN A 157 -4.39 -9.51 -10.00
CA GLN A 157 -5.77 -9.97 -9.77
C GLN A 157 -6.65 -8.94 -9.04
N SER A 158 -6.38 -7.65 -9.28
CA SER A 158 -6.96 -6.54 -8.50
C SER A 158 -7.76 -5.63 -9.42
N SER A 159 -8.79 -5.03 -8.84
CA SER A 159 -9.80 -4.21 -9.54
C SER A 159 -9.94 -2.84 -8.86
N GLY A 160 -10.39 -1.84 -9.62
CA GLY A 160 -10.62 -0.49 -9.11
C GLY A 160 -10.19 0.59 -10.10
N SER A 161 -9.72 1.74 -9.61
CA SER A 161 -9.48 2.92 -10.45
C SER A 161 -8.26 3.74 -10.04
N ILE A 162 -7.69 4.47 -11.01
CA ILE A 162 -6.70 5.53 -10.79
C ILE A 162 -7.20 6.74 -11.56
N THR A 163 -7.46 7.84 -10.87
CA THR A 163 -7.95 9.10 -11.45
C THR A 163 -7.12 10.28 -10.95
N ASN A 164 -7.07 11.36 -11.74
CA ASN A 164 -6.45 12.64 -11.38
C ASN A 164 -5.00 12.55 -10.84
N SER A 165 -4.27 11.47 -11.15
CA SER A 165 -2.99 11.16 -10.51
C SER A 165 -1.82 11.38 -11.47
N VAL A 166 -0.68 11.80 -10.91
CA VAL A 166 0.59 11.97 -11.64
C VAL A 166 1.58 10.93 -11.16
N ILE A 167 1.91 9.96 -12.01
CA ILE A 167 2.90 8.90 -11.72
C ILE A 167 4.09 9.11 -12.65
N ASN A 168 5.15 9.75 -12.12
CA ASN A 168 6.37 10.08 -12.84
C ASN A 168 7.54 9.23 -12.31
N ILE A 169 7.83 8.14 -13.00
CA ILE A 169 8.78 7.11 -12.56
C ILE A 169 9.69 6.70 -13.73
N ASN A 170 10.75 5.94 -13.44
CA ASN A 170 11.75 5.56 -14.43
C ASN A 170 11.31 4.42 -15.37
N CYS A 171 10.50 3.47 -14.89
CA CYS A 171 10.08 2.29 -15.64
C CYS A 171 8.59 2.29 -15.97
N ALA A 172 7.81 1.36 -15.42
CA ALA A 172 6.38 1.26 -15.67
C ALA A 172 5.56 1.90 -14.54
N ALA A 173 4.71 2.85 -14.93
CA ALA A 173 3.91 3.63 -13.99
C ALA A 173 2.78 2.76 -13.41
N VAL A 174 2.13 1.98 -14.26
CA VAL A 174 1.09 1.04 -13.87
C VAL A 174 1.36 -0.29 -14.54
N ASN A 175 1.56 -1.32 -13.72
CA ASN A 175 1.69 -2.70 -14.15
C ASN A 175 0.48 -3.51 -13.67
N THR A 176 0.06 -4.47 -14.48
CA THR A 176 -1.07 -5.34 -14.14
C THR A 176 -0.75 -6.78 -14.49
N ASN A 177 -1.14 -7.72 -13.63
CA ASN A 177 -0.95 -9.15 -13.86
C ASN A 177 -2.15 -9.97 -13.37
N GLY A 178 -2.43 -11.09 -14.03
CA GLY A 178 -3.53 -11.98 -13.65
C GLY A 178 -4.92 -11.47 -14.04
N PHE A 179 -5.92 -12.33 -13.81
CA PHE A 179 -7.31 -12.05 -14.17
C PHE A 179 -7.88 -10.96 -13.27
N LYS A 180 -8.40 -9.89 -13.87
CA LYS A 180 -9.13 -8.85 -13.15
C LYS A 180 -10.60 -9.20 -13.16
N GLN A 181 -11.20 -9.35 -11.98
CA GLN A 181 -12.62 -9.68 -11.85
C GLN A 181 -13.34 -8.60 -11.04
N THR A 182 -14.55 -8.26 -11.48
CA THR A 182 -15.48 -7.38 -10.75
C THR A 182 -16.78 -8.14 -10.56
N GLY A 183 -16.96 -8.79 -9.40
CA GLY A 183 -18.17 -9.54 -9.05
C GLY A 183 -18.10 -11.06 -9.28
N SER A 184 -19.09 -11.78 -8.75
CA SER A 184 -19.21 -13.24 -8.83
C SER A 184 -19.58 -13.69 -10.26
N ILE A 185 -18.96 -14.78 -10.73
CA ILE A 185 -19.44 -15.59 -11.86
C ILE A 185 -20.43 -16.64 -11.38
#